data_AF-A0A7V8DD49-F1
#
_entry.id   AF-A0A7V8DD49-F1
#
_cell.length_a   1.000
_cell.length_b   1.000
_cell.length_c   1.000
_cell.angle_alpha   90.00
_cell.angle_beta   90.00
_cell.angle_gamma   90.00
#
_symmetry.space_group_name_H-M   'P 1'
#
loop_
_entity.id
_entity.type
_entity.pdbx_description
1 polymer ?
#
loop_
_entity_poly.entity_id
_entity_poly.type
_entity_poly.pdbx_seq_one_letter_code
_entity_poly.pdbx_strand_id
1 'polypeptide(L)' 'MYKPEFKVPARAYRLLENITEIKEQIRASAVKVPWVPSLVKDAMARAAWGSTAIEGCTLSLEAVKGLMEGKQAL' A
#
# COMPACT_ATOMS: atom_id res chain seq x y z
N MET A 1 13.14 11.50 27.87
CA MET A 1 12.94 11.36 26.41
C MET A 1 12.82 9.87 26.10
N TYR A 2 11.81 9.45 25.34
CA TYR A 2 11.64 8.03 24.99
C TYR A 2 12.76 7.58 24.05
N LYS A 3 13.34 6.40 24.31
CA LYS A 3 14.36 5.78 23.47
C LYS A 3 13.87 4.39 23.08
N PRO A 4 13.41 4.17 21.84
CA PRO A 4 12.96 2.86 21.41
C PRO A 4 14.12 1.87 21.40
N GLU A 5 13.87 0.66 21.91
CA GLU A 5 14.78 -0.47 21.80
C GLU A 5 14.36 -1.36 20.63
N PHE A 6 15.22 -1.49 19.63
CA PHE A 6 14.98 -2.37 18.49
C PHE A 6 15.75 -3.67 18.66
N LYS A 7 15.04 -4.80 18.61
CA LYS A 7 15.63 -6.13 18.53
C LYS A 7 15.26 -6.71 17.17
N VAL A 8 16.25 -6.90 16.31
CA VAL A 8 16.03 -7.38 14.93
C VAL A 8 16.20 -8.91 14.91
N PRO A 9 15.11 -9.69 14.79
CA PRO A 9 15.21 -11.15 14.73
C PRO A 9 15.66 -11.61 13.33
N ALA A 10 16.17 -12.84 13.23
CA ALA A 10 16.53 -13.48 11.96
C ALA A 10 15.39 -13.47 10.91
N ARG A 11 14.12 -13.44 11.34
CA ARG A 11 12.96 -13.30 10.45
C ARG A 11 12.94 -11.96 9.73
N ALA A 12 13.35 -10.86 10.38
CA ALA A 12 13.34 -9.54 9.77
C ALA A 12 14.35 -9.45 8.62
N TYR A 13 15.55 -10.03 8.79
CA TYR A 13 16.55 -10.13 7.72
C TYR A 13 16.01 -10.93 6.52
N ARG A 14 15.43 -12.11 6.76
CA ARG A 14 14.80 -12.92 5.70
C ARG A 14 13.70 -12.18 4.96
N LEU A 15 12.88 -11.39 5.66
CA LEU A 15 11.86 -10.58 5.02
C LEU A 15 12.47 -9.48 4.14
N LEU A 16 13.53 -8.82 4.60
CA LEU A 16 14.23 -7.81 3.81
C LEU A 16 14.85 -8.39 2.54
N GLU A 17 15.47 -9.57 2.63
CA GLU A 17 16.01 -10.31 1.49
C GLU A 17 14.91 -10.62 0.47
N ASN A 18 13.80 -11.23 0.91
CA ASN A 18 12.68 -11.59 0.04
C ASN A 18 12.03 -10.35 -0.62
N ILE A 19 11.83 -9.28 0.14
CA ILE A 19 11.26 -8.02 -0.40
C ILE A 19 12.18 -7.46 -1.48
N THR A 20 13.49 -7.48 -1.23
CA THR A 20 14.49 -6.96 -2.17
C THR A 20 14.53 -7.82 -3.43
N GLU A 21 14.53 -9.14 -3.29
CA GLU A 21 14.49 -10.08 -4.41
C GLU A 21 13.28 -9.82 -5.31
N ILE A 22 12.07 -9.77 -4.74
CA ILE A 22 10.83 -9.54 -5.51
C ILE A 22 10.87 -8.17 -6.18
N LYS A 23 11.33 -7.14 -5.48
CA LYS A 23 11.46 -5.79 -6.04
C LYS A 23 12.38 -5.76 -7.26
N GLU A 24 13.52 -6.44 -7.18
CA GLU A 24 14.46 -6.48 -8.30
C GLU A 24 13.96 -7.36 -9.45
N GLN A 25 13.24 -8.45 -9.18
CA GLN A 25 12.54 -9.21 -10.23
C GLN A 25 11.53 -8.35 -11.00
N ILE A 26 10.71 -7.56 -10.30
CA ILE A 26 9.76 -6.62 -10.93
C ILE A 26 10.51 -5.59 -11.76
N ARG A 27 11.60 -5.03 -11.23
CA ARG A 27 12.44 -4.04 -11.92
C ARG A 27 13.15 -4.60 -13.14
N ALA A 28 13.60 -5.85 -13.09
CA ALA A 28 14.30 -6.53 -14.17
C ALA A 28 13.35 -7.08 -15.24
N SER A 29 12.04 -7.19 -14.96
CA SER A 29 11.03 -7.74 -15.89
C SER A 29 11.16 -7.16 -17.31
N ALA A 30 11.18 -8.04 -18.31
CA ALA A 30 11.20 -7.65 -19.73
C ALA A 30 9.93 -6.90 -20.14
N VAL A 31 8.79 -7.22 -19.51
CA VAL A 31 7.54 -6.48 -19.65
C VAL A 31 7.51 -5.38 -18.60
N LYS A 32 7.62 -4.13 -19.03
CA LYS A 32 7.42 -2.97 -18.16
C LYS A 32 5.93 -2.62 -18.15
N VAL A 33 5.36 -2.52 -16.95
CA VAL A 33 4.05 -1.90 -16.79
C VAL A 33 4.26 -0.39 -16.98
N PRO A 34 3.61 0.25 -17.97
CA PRO A 34 3.70 1.69 -18.12
C PRO A 34 3.18 2.36 -16.84
N TRP A 35 3.61 3.60 -16.58
CA TRP A 35 2.97 4.37 -15.53
C TRP A 35 1.53 4.65 -15.94
N VAL A 36 0.58 3.99 -15.27
CA VAL A 36 -0.85 4.14 -15.51
C VAL A 36 -1.46 4.92 -14.35
N PRO A 37 -1.74 6.23 -14.49
CA PRO A 37 -2.27 7.05 -13.41
C PRO A 37 -3.55 6.51 -12.77
N SER A 38 -4.41 5.82 -13.52
CA SER A 38 -5.63 5.21 -12.98
C SER A 38 -5.33 4.05 -12.02
N LEU A 39 -4.30 3.23 -12.28
CA LEU A 39 -3.87 2.18 -11.35
C LEU A 39 -3.28 2.76 -10.06
N VAL A 40 -2.55 3.87 -10.18
CA VAL A 40 -1.98 4.58 -9.02
C VAL A 40 -3.10 5.13 -8.14
N LYS A 41 -4.11 5.78 -8.74
CA LYS A 41 -5.30 6.26 -8.03
C LYS A 41 -6.07 5.12 -7.35
N ASP A 42 -6.25 3.98 -8.02
CA ASP A 42 -6.91 2.80 -7.45
C ASP A 42 -6.14 2.25 -6.24
N ALA A 43 -4.81 2.13 -6.35
CA ALA A 43 -3.95 1.68 -5.25
C ALA A 43 -4.02 2.63 -4.05
N MET A 44 -4.03 3.95 -4.29
CA MET A 44 -4.22 4.95 -3.24
C MET A 44 -5.58 4.82 -2.55
N ALA A 45 -6.67 4.60 -3.31
CA ALA A 45 -8.00 4.41 -2.74
C ALA A 45 -8.09 3.16 -1.86
N ARG A 46 -7.48 2.05 -2.29
CA ARG A 46 -7.41 0.81 -1.49
C ARG A 46 -6.60 1.00 -0.21
N ALA A 47 -5.49 1.74 -0.27
CA ALA A 47 -4.68 2.04 0.91
C ALA A 47 -5.45 2.92 1.91
N ALA A 48 -6.13 3.96 1.42
CA ALA A 48 -6.96 4.83 2.24
C ALA A 48 -8.11 4.05 2.90
N TRP A 49 -8.87 3.30 2.11
CA TRP A 49 -9.97 2.45 2.60
C TRP A 49 -9.49 1.43 3.63
N GLY A 50 -8.41 0.70 3.35
CA GLY A 50 -7.87 -0.30 4.28
C GLY A 50 -7.38 0.31 5.60
N SER A 51 -6.71 1.46 5.53
CA SER A 51 -6.21 2.15 6.73
C SER A 51 -7.34 2.69 7.59
N THR A 52 -8.37 3.30 7.01
CA THR A 52 -9.48 3.87 7.77
C THR A 52 -10.43 2.80 8.29
N ALA A 53 -10.56 1.67 7.58
CA ALA A 53 -11.33 0.52 8.05
C ALA A 53 -10.73 -0.09 9.33
N ILE A 54 -9.40 -0.10 9.50
CA ILE A 54 -8.73 -0.53 10.73
C ILE A 54 -9.18 0.32 11.93
N GLU A 55 -9.46 1.60 11.70
CA GLU A 55 -9.92 2.55 12.71
C GLU A 55 -11.47 2.60 12.84
N GLY A 56 -12.19 1.67 12.20
CA GLY A 56 -13.65 1.54 12.31
C GLY A 56 -14.46 2.31 11.27
N CYS A 57 -13.85 2.83 10.20
CA CYS A 57 -14.60 3.42 9.09
C CYS A 57 -15.44 2.35 8.37
N THR A 58 -16.73 2.64 8.15
CA THR A 58 -17.70 1.71 7.55
C THR A 58 -17.94 1.95 6.06
N LEU A 59 -17.23 2.92 5.45
CA LEU A 59 -17.38 3.21 4.03
C LEU A 59 -16.87 2.04 3.17
N SER A 60 -17.56 1.81 2.05
CA SER A 60 -17.11 0.88 1.02
C SER A 60 -15.89 1.43 0.28
N LEU A 61 -15.16 0.56 -0.44
CA LEU A 61 -14.07 0.99 -1.32
C LEU A 61 -14.60 1.95 -2.40
N GLU A 62 -15.80 1.72 -2.91
CA GLU A 62 -16.48 2.55 -3.91
C GLU A 62 -16.78 3.95 -3.37
N ALA A 63 -17.27 4.06 -2.13
CA ALA A 63 -17.51 5.35 -1.47
C ALA A 63 -16.20 6.11 -1.25
N VAL A 64 -15.12 5.44 -0.84
CA VAL A 64 -13.79 6.06 -0.69
C VAL A 64 -13.24 6.53 -2.05
N LYS A 65 -13.39 5.75 -3.11
CA LYS A 65 -13.04 6.17 -4.48
C LYS A 65 -13.84 7.41 -4.89
N GLY A 66 -15.14 7.43 -4.63
CA GLY A 66 -16.01 8.56 -4.90
C GLY A 66 -15.53 9.83 -4.19
N LEU A 67 -15.21 9.74 -2.90
CA LEU A 67 -14.66 10.86 -2.13
C LEU A 67 -13.34 11.39 -2.72
N MET A 68 -12.43 10.51 -3.12
CA MET A 68 -11.17 10.91 -3.76
C MET A 68 -11.35 11.59 -5.13
N GLU A 69 -12.49 11.34 -5.78
CA GLU A 69 -12.91 12.01 -7.01
C GLU A 69 -13.73 13.30 -6.76
N GLY A 70 -13.90 13.69 -5.49
CA GLY A 70 -14.68 14.88 -5.11
C GLY A 70 -16.20 14.67 -5.09
N LYS A 71 -16.67 13.41 -5.13
CA LYS A 71 -18.09 13.04 -4.99
C LYS A 71 -18.45 12.88 -3.51
N GLN A 72 -19.74 12.81 -3.21
CA GLN A 72 -20.21 12.46 -1.86
C GLN A 72 -19.99 10.96 -1.57
N ALA A 73 -19.76 10.63 -0.30
CA ALA A 73 -19.78 9.25 0.19
C ALA A 73 -21.22 8.77 0.31
N LEU A 74 -21.78 8.33 -0.82
CA LEU A 74 -23.05 7.61 -0.89
C LEU A 74 -22.81 6.10 -0.67
#